data_AF-A0A1I0QFF6-F1
#
_entry.id   AF-A0A1I0QFF6-F1
#
_cell.length_a   1.000
_cell.length_b   1.000
_cell.length_c   1.000
_cell.angle_alpha   90.00
_cell.angle_beta   90.00
_cell.angle_gamma   90.00
#
_symmetry.space_group_name_H-M   'P 1'
#
loop_
_entity.id
_entity.type
_entity.pdbx_description
1 polymer ?
#
loop_
_entity_poly.entity_id
_entity_poly.type
_entity_poly.pdbx_seq_one_letter_code
_entity_poly.pdbx_strand_id
1 'polypeptide(L)'
;MNRRTFLAVGGTATFGAIAGCLGGIGGDAGGNADGYGPEPETAPEERSIDTSAYETQAFDGVDVPLAPIDDVFYWYQRQEARVADARGSSQYENAHIAGAALSTAPPRTPDDDPIDDWSKSDRIVTYCGCPHHLSGLRAAALIDDGYEEVYALDEGFQAWINRGYPLEGSEVDEDRATYEIQGRSSPDYAGEMVRLEQVDVERLEAAPIADDGSYTLQLHYSGSTDSRFRVEAPDYTVEGTLEELTSDVVTA
;
A
#
# COMPACT_ATOMS: atom_id res chain seq x y z
N MET A 1 44.55 -7.39 -2.37
CA MET A 1 45.26 -8.55 -2.96
C MET A 1 44.63 -9.83 -2.45
N ASN A 2 44.42 -10.78 -3.37
CA ASN A 2 44.14 -12.22 -3.19
C ASN A 2 42.72 -12.68 -2.85
N ARG A 3 41.99 -12.85 -3.96
CA ARG A 3 40.92 -13.84 -4.21
C ARG A 3 41.32 -15.25 -3.76
N ARG A 4 40.36 -16.02 -3.25
CA ARG A 4 40.43 -17.49 -3.24
C ARG A 4 39.20 -18.07 -3.91
N THR A 5 39.41 -18.42 -5.17
CA THR A 5 38.57 -19.28 -6.00
C THR A 5 38.65 -20.72 -5.48
N PHE A 6 37.51 -21.37 -5.28
CA PHE A 6 37.43 -22.83 -5.23
C PHE A 6 36.57 -23.31 -6.41
N LEU A 7 37.23 -23.93 -7.38
CA LEU A 7 36.64 -24.79 -8.39
C LEU A 7 36.77 -26.22 -7.89
N ALA A 8 35.64 -26.92 -7.76
CA ALA A 8 35.62 -28.37 -7.62
C ALA A 8 34.80 -28.98 -8.78
N VAL A 9 35.47 -29.92 -9.43
CA VAL A 9 35.15 -30.61 -10.67
C VAL A 9 33.92 -31.52 -10.55
N GLY A 10 33.09 -31.45 -11.60
CA GLY A 10 32.43 -32.55 -12.32
C GLY A 10 32.19 -33.88 -11.61
N GLY A 11 30.91 -34.19 -11.39
CA GLY A 11 30.39 -35.54 -11.23
C GLY A 11 29.06 -35.67 -11.97
N THR A 12 29.06 -36.37 -13.11
CA THR A 12 27.82 -36.82 -13.76
C THR A 12 27.17 -37.90 -12.91
N ALA A 13 26.01 -37.60 -12.32
CA ALA A 13 25.09 -38.58 -11.76
C ALA A 13 23.76 -38.48 -12.49
N THR A 14 23.56 -39.38 -13.47
CA THR A 14 22.24 -39.69 -14.01
C THR A 14 21.47 -40.51 -13.00
N PHE A 15 20.46 -39.93 -12.34
CA PHE A 15 19.41 -40.68 -11.66
C PHE A 15 18.09 -39.91 -11.65
N GLY A 16 17.05 -40.57 -12.19
CA GLY A 16 15.70 -40.59 -11.62
C GLY A 16 14.83 -39.36 -11.85
N ALA A 17 13.95 -39.46 -12.85
CA ALA A 17 12.78 -38.59 -12.97
C ALA A 17 11.89 -38.72 -11.71
N ILE A 18 11.78 -37.64 -10.95
CA ILE A 18 10.63 -37.37 -10.09
C ILE A 18 10.12 -36.00 -10.53
N ALA A 19 8.93 -36.00 -11.12
CA ALA A 19 8.24 -34.80 -11.55
C ALA A 19 7.86 -33.97 -10.31
N GLY A 20 8.57 -32.87 -10.11
CA GLY A 20 8.19 -31.78 -9.24
C GLY A 20 8.61 -30.50 -9.96
N CYS A 21 7.63 -29.78 -10.52
CA CYS A 21 7.86 -28.56 -11.27
C CYS A 21 8.37 -27.46 -10.33
N LEU A 22 9.68 -27.37 -10.20
CA LEU A 22 10.39 -26.12 -9.94
C LEU A 22 10.40 -25.32 -11.25
N GLY A 23 9.65 -24.23 -11.27
CA GLY A 23 9.72 -23.18 -12.29
C GLY A 23 8.96 -21.98 -11.74
N GLY A 24 9.47 -20.76 -11.73
CA GLY A 24 10.77 -20.25 -12.10
C GLY A 24 10.85 -18.83 -11.56
N ILE A 25 12.06 -18.39 -11.24
CA ILE A 25 12.35 -16.98 -11.00
C ILE A 25 12.07 -16.26 -12.33
N GLY A 26 11.01 -15.46 -12.34
CA GLY A 26 10.62 -14.61 -13.44
C GLY A 26 9.68 -13.55 -12.89
N GLY A 27 10.22 -12.38 -12.56
CA GLY A 27 9.41 -11.19 -12.41
C GLY A 27 8.82 -10.86 -13.77
N ASP A 28 7.58 -11.27 -13.98
CA ASP A 28 6.77 -10.87 -15.11
C ASP A 28 6.14 -9.51 -14.78
N ALA A 29 6.88 -8.46 -15.06
CA ALA A 29 6.29 -7.13 -15.23
C ALA A 29 5.52 -7.14 -16.57
N GLY A 30 4.30 -7.67 -16.56
CA GLY A 30 3.48 -7.80 -17.76
C GLY A 30 2.23 -8.69 -17.67
N GLY A 31 2.01 -9.44 -16.60
CA GLY A 31 0.77 -10.18 -16.37
C GLY A 31 -0.31 -9.30 -15.74
N ASN A 32 -1.53 -9.33 -16.27
CA ASN A 32 -2.68 -8.66 -15.66
C ASN A 32 -2.90 -9.26 -14.26
N ALA A 33 -2.93 -8.44 -13.21
CA ALA A 33 -3.07 -8.94 -11.83
C ALA A 33 -4.41 -9.69 -11.68
N ASP A 34 -4.40 -10.80 -10.96
CA ASP A 34 -5.61 -11.65 -10.79
C ASP A 34 -6.59 -11.08 -9.76
N GLY A 35 -6.24 -9.96 -9.12
CA GLY A 35 -7.05 -9.27 -8.12
C GLY A 35 -6.79 -9.74 -6.69
N TYR A 36 -6.11 -10.87 -6.46
CA TYR A 36 -5.82 -11.32 -5.10
C TYR A 36 -4.58 -10.62 -4.55
N GLY A 37 -4.61 -10.31 -3.26
CA GLY A 37 -3.41 -9.91 -2.53
C GLY A 37 -2.34 -11.01 -2.55
N PRO A 38 -1.09 -10.69 -2.16
CA PRO A 38 0.01 -11.65 -2.11
C PRO A 38 -0.34 -12.81 -1.18
N GLU A 39 0.21 -13.98 -1.47
CA GLU A 39 -0.03 -15.18 -0.65
C GLU A 39 0.43 -14.93 0.79
N PRO A 40 -0.47 -15.04 1.79
CA PRO A 40 -0.16 -14.68 3.16
C PRO A 40 0.69 -15.77 3.83
N GLU A 41 1.75 -15.39 4.56
CA GLU A 41 2.48 -16.35 5.41
C GLU A 41 1.61 -16.85 6.57
N THR A 42 0.73 -15.98 7.08
CA THR A 42 -0.26 -16.28 8.11
C THR A 42 -1.52 -15.48 7.83
N ALA A 43 -2.68 -16.08 8.05
CA ALA A 43 -3.97 -15.44 7.87
C ALA A 43 -4.69 -15.26 9.22
N PRO A 44 -5.49 -14.19 9.42
CA PRO A 44 -6.29 -14.03 10.62
C PRO A 44 -7.30 -15.18 10.79
N GLU A 45 -7.66 -15.47 12.05
CA GLU A 45 -8.70 -16.47 12.35
C GLU A 45 -10.01 -16.13 11.65
N GLU A 46 -10.70 -17.16 11.17
CA GLU A 46 -11.94 -16.99 10.41
C GLU A 46 -13.03 -16.33 11.28
N ARG A 47 -13.69 -15.31 10.73
CA ARG A 47 -14.86 -14.65 11.34
C ARG A 47 -16.00 -14.55 10.35
N SER A 48 -17.22 -14.66 10.88
CA SER A 48 -18.44 -14.40 10.10
C SER A 48 -18.65 -12.89 9.95
N ILE A 49 -18.97 -12.46 8.73
CA ILE A 49 -19.24 -11.08 8.37
C ILE A 49 -20.62 -11.04 7.71
N ASP A 50 -21.53 -10.23 8.26
CA ASP A 50 -22.87 -10.04 7.71
C ASP A 50 -22.85 -8.89 6.70
N THR A 51 -22.56 -9.23 5.44
CA THR A 51 -22.48 -8.23 4.36
C THR A 51 -23.83 -7.62 4.00
N SER A 52 -24.94 -8.24 4.42
CA SER A 52 -26.30 -7.70 4.20
C SER A 52 -26.59 -6.47 5.08
N ALA A 53 -25.78 -6.23 6.11
CA ALA A 53 -25.90 -5.10 7.02
C ALA A 53 -25.15 -3.85 6.53
N TYR A 54 -24.41 -3.93 5.43
CA TYR A 54 -23.66 -2.78 4.90
C TYR A 54 -24.59 -1.67 4.40
N GLU A 55 -24.14 -0.42 4.56
CA GLU A 55 -24.80 0.71 3.92
C GLU A 55 -24.69 0.58 2.40
N THR A 56 -25.75 0.96 1.69
CA THR A 56 -25.74 0.99 0.22
C THR A 56 -25.85 2.41 -0.29
N GLN A 57 -25.22 2.67 -1.42
CA GLN A 57 -25.34 3.92 -2.15
C GLN A 57 -25.64 3.64 -3.63
N ALA A 58 -26.56 4.42 -4.21
CA ALA A 58 -26.98 4.23 -5.59
C ALA A 58 -25.99 4.86 -6.58
N PHE A 59 -25.53 4.08 -7.54
CA PHE A 59 -24.72 4.51 -8.69
C PHE A 59 -25.37 4.01 -9.97
N ASP A 60 -25.68 4.91 -10.91
CA ASP A 60 -26.41 4.60 -12.14
C ASP A 60 -27.70 3.78 -11.96
N GLY A 61 -28.34 3.92 -10.79
CA GLY A 61 -29.59 3.22 -10.46
C GLY A 61 -29.41 1.84 -9.82
N VAL A 62 -28.16 1.41 -9.59
CA VAL A 62 -27.81 0.18 -8.88
C VAL A 62 -27.38 0.52 -7.45
N ASP A 63 -27.97 -0.16 -6.46
CA ASP A 63 -27.55 -0.04 -5.07
C ASP A 63 -26.26 -0.83 -4.83
N VAL A 64 -25.17 -0.11 -4.57
CA VAL A 64 -23.85 -0.70 -4.32
C VAL A 64 -23.60 -0.75 -2.81
N PRO A 65 -23.33 -1.94 -2.24
CA PRO A 65 -22.90 -2.06 -0.84
C PRO A 65 -21.50 -1.47 -0.60
N LEU A 66 -21.37 -0.69 0.46
CA LEU A 66 -20.13 -0.05 0.90
C LEU A 66 -19.48 -0.92 1.98
N ALA A 67 -18.39 -1.61 1.63
CA ALA A 67 -17.67 -2.48 2.55
C ALA A 67 -16.67 -1.67 3.39
N PRO A 68 -16.72 -1.77 4.73
CA PRO A 68 -15.75 -1.13 5.60
C PRO A 68 -14.34 -1.72 5.39
N ILE A 69 -13.33 -0.86 5.40
CA ILE A 69 -11.93 -1.23 5.19
C ILE A 69 -11.41 -2.35 6.11
N ASP A 70 -11.88 -2.47 7.34
CA ASP A 70 -11.43 -3.53 8.26
C ASP A 70 -11.92 -4.93 7.79
N ASP A 71 -13.12 -4.98 7.18
CA ASP A 71 -13.67 -6.21 6.59
C ASP A 71 -13.00 -6.52 5.24
N VAL A 72 -12.76 -5.49 4.43
CA VAL A 72 -12.01 -5.62 3.16
C VAL A 72 -10.58 -6.13 3.43
N PHE A 73 -9.87 -5.57 4.41
CA PHE A 73 -8.51 -5.99 4.74
C PHE A 73 -8.46 -7.40 5.34
N TYR A 74 -9.51 -7.80 6.07
CA TYR A 74 -9.67 -9.19 6.52
C TYR A 74 -9.81 -10.15 5.33
N TRP A 75 -10.66 -9.85 4.34
CA TRP A 75 -10.81 -10.68 3.14
C TRP A 75 -9.53 -10.71 2.30
N TYR A 76 -8.88 -9.55 2.16
CA TYR A 76 -7.62 -9.40 1.45
C TYR A 76 -6.52 -10.33 2.02
N GLN A 77 -6.30 -10.30 3.34
CA GLN A 77 -5.31 -11.15 4.01
C GLN A 77 -5.60 -12.65 3.92
N ARG A 78 -6.83 -13.02 3.58
CA ARG A 78 -7.27 -14.42 3.44
C ARG A 78 -7.43 -14.83 1.98
N GLN A 79 -7.14 -13.94 1.04
CA GLN A 79 -7.44 -14.11 -0.39
C GLN A 79 -8.91 -14.53 -0.64
N GLU A 80 -9.84 -13.98 0.15
CA GLU A 80 -11.29 -14.22 0.05
C GLU A 80 -12.02 -13.16 -0.78
N ALA A 81 -11.30 -12.16 -1.27
CA ALA A 81 -11.81 -11.14 -2.18
C ALA A 81 -10.74 -10.75 -3.20
N ARG A 82 -11.18 -10.43 -4.41
CA ARG A 82 -10.37 -9.80 -5.45
C ARG A 82 -10.58 -8.29 -5.43
N VAL A 83 -9.52 -7.53 -5.65
CA VAL A 83 -9.52 -6.08 -5.59
C VAL A 83 -9.41 -5.50 -7.01
N ALA A 84 -10.25 -4.51 -7.30
CA ALA A 84 -10.33 -3.84 -8.58
C ALA A 84 -10.11 -2.32 -8.43
N ASP A 85 -9.09 -1.79 -9.10
CA ASP A 85 -8.82 -0.36 -9.15
C ASP A 85 -9.68 0.31 -10.23
N ALA A 86 -10.64 1.12 -9.80
CA ALA A 86 -11.55 1.84 -10.69
C ALA A 86 -10.96 3.14 -11.27
N ARG A 87 -9.72 3.51 -10.89
CA ARG A 87 -9.03 4.72 -11.36
C ARG A 87 -8.45 4.55 -12.76
N GLY A 88 -7.76 5.59 -13.24
CA GLY A 88 -7.05 5.57 -14.52
C GLY A 88 -5.67 4.92 -14.42
N SER A 89 -5.16 4.44 -15.55
CA SER A 89 -3.88 3.69 -15.64
C SER A 89 -2.69 4.42 -15.00
N SER A 90 -2.52 5.72 -15.22
CA SER A 90 -1.40 6.46 -14.60
C SER A 90 -1.46 6.47 -13.08
N GLN A 91 -2.66 6.48 -12.47
CA GLN A 91 -2.78 6.42 -11.01
C GLN A 91 -2.44 5.02 -10.48
N TYR A 92 -2.85 3.99 -11.21
CA TYR A 92 -2.53 2.60 -10.92
C TYR A 92 -1.03 2.34 -11.03
N GLU A 93 -0.42 2.73 -12.16
CA GLU A 93 1.02 2.60 -12.42
C GLU A 93 1.87 3.30 -11.34
N ASN A 94 1.41 4.43 -10.80
CA ASN A 94 2.07 5.11 -9.70
C ASN A 94 1.96 4.33 -8.38
N ALA A 95 0.73 4.08 -7.92
CA ALA A 95 0.48 3.34 -6.69
C ALA A 95 -0.94 2.76 -6.69
N HIS A 96 -1.06 1.46 -6.43
CA HIS A 96 -2.30 0.72 -6.28
C HIS A 96 -2.21 -0.26 -5.11
N ILE A 97 -3.35 -0.80 -4.68
CA ILE A 97 -3.38 -1.93 -3.72
C ILE A 97 -2.65 -3.11 -4.35
N ALA A 98 -1.72 -3.74 -3.61
CA ALA A 98 -0.93 -4.86 -4.14
C ALA A 98 -1.84 -6.00 -4.63
N GLY A 99 -1.57 -6.50 -5.84
CA GLY A 99 -2.35 -7.55 -6.49
C GLY A 99 -3.70 -7.09 -7.07
N ALA A 100 -4.10 -5.83 -6.89
CA ALA A 100 -5.34 -5.33 -7.47
C ALA A 100 -5.27 -5.29 -9.00
N ALA A 101 -6.37 -5.59 -9.68
CA ALA A 101 -6.45 -5.47 -11.13
C ALA A 101 -6.90 -4.07 -11.57
N LEU A 102 -6.31 -3.52 -12.63
CA LEU A 102 -6.78 -2.26 -13.22
C LEU A 102 -8.09 -2.49 -13.99
N SER A 103 -9.20 -2.00 -13.44
CA SER A 103 -10.53 -2.12 -14.03
C SER A 103 -11.24 -0.76 -13.97
N THR A 104 -10.84 0.13 -14.88
CA THR A 104 -11.26 1.53 -14.87
C THR A 104 -12.78 1.65 -14.97
N ALA A 105 -13.37 2.56 -14.19
CA ALA A 105 -14.81 2.81 -14.22
C ALA A 105 -15.32 3.30 -15.60
N PRO A 106 -16.61 3.04 -15.93
CA PRO A 106 -17.24 3.60 -17.11
C PRO A 106 -17.14 5.13 -17.19
N PRO A 107 -17.09 5.72 -18.40
CA PRO A 107 -17.11 5.07 -19.72
C PRO A 107 -15.70 4.70 -20.22
N ARG A 108 -14.70 4.59 -19.33
CA ARG A 108 -13.29 4.34 -19.69
C ARG A 108 -12.85 2.90 -19.46
N THR A 109 -13.77 2.01 -19.11
CA THR A 109 -13.53 0.58 -19.01
C THR A 109 -13.05 0.06 -20.38
N PRO A 110 -11.89 -0.62 -20.44
CA PRO A 110 -11.38 -1.17 -21.69
C PRO A 110 -12.21 -2.37 -22.16
N ASP A 111 -12.16 -2.70 -23.45
CA ASP A 111 -12.83 -3.88 -24.01
C ASP A 111 -12.19 -5.21 -23.53
N ASP A 112 -10.94 -5.16 -23.06
CA ASP A 112 -10.15 -6.28 -22.52
C ASP A 112 -9.93 -6.13 -21.01
N ASP A 113 -11.01 -5.94 -20.26
CA ASP A 113 -10.96 -5.78 -18.81
C ASP A 113 -10.54 -7.09 -18.11
N PRO A 114 -9.53 -7.07 -17.20
CA PRO A 114 -9.13 -8.25 -16.41
C PRO A 114 -10.28 -9.00 -15.74
N ILE A 115 -11.31 -8.26 -15.31
CA ILE A 115 -12.40 -8.82 -14.50
C ILE A 115 -13.29 -9.74 -15.33
N ASP A 116 -13.32 -9.60 -16.66
CA ASP A 116 -14.17 -10.42 -17.53
C ASP A 116 -13.84 -11.92 -17.46
N ASP A 117 -12.60 -12.26 -17.06
CA ASP A 117 -12.14 -13.64 -16.86
C ASP A 117 -12.46 -14.20 -15.45
N TRP A 118 -12.97 -13.37 -14.53
CA TRP A 118 -13.28 -13.77 -13.15
C TRP A 118 -14.64 -14.46 -13.06
N SER A 119 -14.82 -15.33 -12.05
CA SER A 119 -16.13 -15.96 -11.84
C SER A 119 -17.15 -14.92 -11.40
N LYS A 120 -18.41 -15.06 -11.85
CA LYS A 120 -19.52 -14.21 -11.38
C LYS A 120 -19.81 -14.38 -9.89
N SER A 121 -19.38 -15.49 -9.31
CA SER A 121 -19.47 -15.77 -7.86
C SER A 121 -18.26 -15.27 -7.08
N ASP A 122 -17.22 -14.72 -7.72
CA ASP A 122 -16.06 -14.20 -7.00
C ASP A 122 -16.48 -12.94 -6.23
N ARG A 123 -15.97 -12.80 -5.01
CA ARG A 123 -16.12 -11.58 -4.23
C ARG A 123 -15.18 -10.51 -4.78
N ILE A 124 -15.75 -9.39 -5.21
CA ILE A 124 -15.02 -8.27 -5.82
C ILE A 124 -15.19 -7.02 -4.97
N VAL A 125 -14.06 -6.37 -4.66
CA VAL A 125 -14.03 -5.05 -4.01
C VAL A 125 -13.44 -4.03 -4.97
N THR A 126 -14.24 -3.06 -5.38
CA THR A 126 -13.75 -1.91 -6.17
C THR A 126 -13.28 -0.80 -5.24
N TYR A 127 -12.29 -0.03 -5.66
CA TYR A 127 -11.85 1.15 -4.93
C TYR A 127 -11.49 2.30 -5.89
N CYS A 128 -11.50 3.52 -5.37
CA CYS A 128 -10.97 4.67 -6.08
C CYS A 128 -10.26 5.64 -5.13
N GLY A 129 -9.75 6.76 -5.66
CA GLY A 129 -8.94 7.71 -4.88
C GLY A 129 -9.77 8.51 -3.86
N CYS A 130 -10.99 8.89 -4.24
CA CYS A 130 -12.00 9.39 -3.32
C CYS A 130 -12.87 8.21 -2.82
N PRO A 131 -13.72 8.39 -1.79
CA PRO A 131 -14.48 7.28 -1.21
C PRO A 131 -15.25 6.45 -2.25
N HIS A 132 -16.23 7.02 -2.96
CA HIS A 132 -17.19 6.17 -3.68
C HIS A 132 -17.40 6.47 -5.17
N HIS A 133 -16.85 7.55 -5.75
CA HIS A 133 -17.36 7.97 -7.07
C HIS A 133 -17.05 6.98 -8.20
N LEU A 134 -15.77 6.67 -8.45
CA LEU A 134 -15.41 5.73 -9.53
C LEU A 134 -15.59 4.27 -9.09
N SER A 135 -15.29 3.96 -7.82
CA SER A 135 -15.51 2.64 -7.24
C SER A 135 -16.97 2.22 -7.33
N GLY A 136 -17.89 3.10 -6.94
CA GLY A 136 -19.32 2.86 -7.02
C GLY A 136 -19.81 2.68 -8.46
N LEU A 137 -19.36 3.53 -9.40
CA LEU A 137 -19.71 3.37 -10.82
C LEU A 137 -19.21 2.03 -11.40
N ARG A 138 -17.98 1.60 -11.06
CA ARG A 138 -17.48 0.30 -11.52
C ARG A 138 -18.24 -0.86 -10.88
N ALA A 139 -18.51 -0.77 -9.58
CA ALA A 139 -19.27 -1.79 -8.86
C ALA A 139 -20.69 -1.95 -9.41
N ALA A 140 -21.39 -0.84 -9.67
CA ALA A 140 -22.71 -0.86 -10.30
C ALA A 140 -22.69 -1.57 -11.66
N ALA A 141 -21.72 -1.26 -12.51
CA ALA A 141 -21.58 -1.93 -13.81
C ALA A 141 -21.35 -3.44 -13.65
N LEU A 142 -20.50 -3.87 -12.70
CA LEU A 142 -20.28 -5.29 -12.43
C LEU A 142 -21.55 -5.99 -11.92
N ILE A 143 -22.32 -5.34 -11.04
CA ILE A 143 -23.60 -5.89 -10.57
C ILE A 143 -24.59 -6.06 -11.73
N ASP A 144 -24.70 -5.06 -12.61
CA ASP A 144 -25.54 -5.13 -13.81
C ASP A 144 -25.07 -6.23 -14.78
N ASP A 145 -23.75 -6.47 -14.85
CA ASP A 145 -23.13 -7.56 -15.62
C ASP A 145 -23.24 -8.94 -14.92
N GLY A 146 -23.96 -9.02 -13.79
CA GLY A 146 -24.34 -10.25 -13.12
C GLY A 146 -23.32 -10.82 -12.14
N TYR A 147 -22.33 -10.04 -11.68
CA TYR A 147 -21.49 -10.44 -10.56
C TYR A 147 -22.28 -10.39 -9.24
N GLU A 148 -22.14 -11.43 -8.41
CA GLU A 148 -23.03 -11.69 -7.27
C GLU A 148 -22.55 -11.01 -5.96
N GLU A 149 -21.24 -10.93 -5.75
CA GLU A 149 -20.62 -10.40 -4.54
C GLU A 149 -19.74 -9.19 -4.85
N VAL A 150 -20.34 -8.03 -5.14
CA VAL A 150 -19.61 -6.81 -5.48
C VAL A 150 -19.80 -5.73 -4.42
N TYR A 151 -18.70 -5.13 -3.99
CA TYR A 151 -18.66 -4.09 -2.96
C TYR A 151 -17.76 -2.93 -3.41
N ALA A 152 -18.05 -1.72 -2.96
CA ALA A 152 -17.10 -0.61 -3.03
C ALA A 152 -16.42 -0.43 -1.66
N LEU A 153 -15.10 -0.22 -1.63
CA LEU A 153 -14.39 0.15 -0.41
C LEU A 153 -14.89 1.53 0.06
N ASP A 154 -15.51 1.57 1.24
CA ASP A 154 -16.17 2.76 1.80
C ASP A 154 -15.16 3.92 1.95
N GLU A 155 -14.03 3.69 2.62
CA GLU A 155 -13.09 4.78 2.91
C GLU A 155 -12.17 5.16 1.73
N GLY A 156 -12.15 4.37 0.66
CA GLY A 156 -11.32 4.56 -0.53
C GLY A 156 -9.81 4.34 -0.32
N PHE A 157 -9.04 4.61 -1.38
CA PHE A 157 -7.61 4.27 -1.45
C PHE A 157 -6.75 5.01 -0.42
N GLN A 158 -7.07 6.27 -0.10
CA GLN A 158 -6.25 7.04 0.83
C GLN A 158 -6.26 6.42 2.24
N ALA A 159 -7.39 5.83 2.66
CA ALA A 159 -7.48 5.15 3.94
C ALA A 159 -6.63 3.86 3.97
N TRP A 160 -6.55 3.15 2.84
CA TRP A 160 -5.66 2.00 2.68
C TRP A 160 -4.19 2.40 2.85
N ILE A 161 -3.77 3.47 2.18
CA ILE A 161 -2.41 4.04 2.32
C ILE A 161 -2.15 4.45 3.76
N ASN A 162 -3.07 5.18 4.40
CA ASN A 162 -2.89 5.70 5.75
C ASN A 162 -2.80 4.59 6.81
N ARG A 163 -3.40 3.43 6.56
CA ARG A 163 -3.27 2.25 7.42
C ARG A 163 -1.98 1.45 7.16
N GLY A 164 -1.17 1.85 6.18
CA GLY A 164 0.07 1.16 5.83
C GLY A 164 -0.17 -0.23 5.23
N TYR A 165 -1.32 -0.46 4.61
CA TYR A 165 -1.64 -1.72 3.96
C TYR A 165 -0.84 -1.90 2.66
N PRO A 166 -0.68 -3.15 2.17
CA PRO A 166 0.23 -3.42 1.06
C PRO A 166 -0.16 -2.70 -0.23
N LEU A 167 0.84 -2.21 -0.95
CA LEU A 167 0.71 -1.46 -2.20
C LEU A 167 1.68 -2.04 -3.25
N GLU A 168 1.42 -1.75 -4.51
CA GLU A 168 2.31 -1.98 -5.66
C GLU A 168 2.31 -0.75 -6.58
N GLY A 169 3.34 -0.58 -7.40
CA GLY A 169 3.46 0.54 -8.33
C GLY A 169 4.86 1.16 -8.39
N SER A 170 5.09 1.96 -9.41
CA SER A 170 6.38 2.63 -9.68
C SER A 170 6.77 3.65 -8.60
N GLU A 171 5.81 4.19 -7.85
CA GLU A 171 6.04 5.08 -6.71
C GLU A 171 5.90 4.32 -5.36
N VAL A 172 5.69 3.01 -5.40
CA VAL A 172 5.61 2.11 -4.24
C VAL A 172 6.94 1.38 -4.01
N ASP A 173 7.63 0.99 -5.08
CA ASP A 173 8.92 0.29 -5.06
C ASP A 173 10.16 1.21 -4.99
N GLU A 174 10.03 2.36 -4.34
CA GLU A 174 11.17 3.00 -3.69
C GLU A 174 10.86 3.04 -2.19
N ASP A 175 11.38 2.06 -1.45
CA ASP A 175 11.51 2.00 0.01
C ASP A 175 10.85 3.15 0.80
N ARG A 176 9.53 3.12 1.03
CA ARG A 176 8.91 4.01 2.02
C ARG A 176 9.27 3.54 3.42
N ALA A 177 10.51 3.77 3.82
CA ALA A 177 10.92 3.64 5.19
C ALA A 177 10.17 4.68 6.03
N THR A 178 9.63 4.24 7.16
CA THR A 178 9.16 5.14 8.20
C THR A 178 10.36 5.48 9.07
N TYR A 179 10.74 6.75 9.09
CA TYR A 179 11.80 7.26 9.93
C TYR A 179 11.17 7.92 11.15
N GLU A 180 11.62 7.50 12.34
CA GLU A 180 11.30 8.16 13.59
C GLU A 180 12.52 8.96 14.06
N ILE A 181 12.38 10.28 14.08
CA ILE A 181 13.40 11.19 14.59
C ILE A 181 12.99 11.60 15.99
N GLN A 182 13.69 11.06 16.99
CA GLN A 182 13.49 11.42 18.38
C GLN A 182 14.33 12.64 18.72
N GLY A 183 13.79 13.56 19.51
CA GLY A 183 14.58 14.68 20.00
C GLY A 183 14.08 15.26 21.30
N ARG A 184 14.81 16.26 21.79
CA ARG A 184 14.52 16.93 23.06
C ARG A 184 14.84 18.41 22.99
N SER A 185 13.82 19.22 23.26
CA SER A 185 13.88 20.67 23.46
C SER A 185 13.69 21.01 24.95
N SER A 186 13.85 22.28 25.34
CA SER A 186 13.52 22.71 26.70
C SER A 186 12.04 22.43 27.03
N PRO A 187 11.73 21.85 28.20
CA PRO A 187 10.35 21.68 28.68
C PRO A 187 9.54 22.98 28.77
N ASP A 188 10.22 24.14 28.80
CA ASP A 188 9.57 25.45 28.76
C ASP A 188 8.77 25.69 27.47
N TYR A 189 9.05 24.91 26.41
CA TYR A 189 8.36 24.95 25.12
C TYR A 189 7.30 23.84 24.96
N ALA A 190 6.87 23.20 26.04
CA ALA A 190 5.82 22.17 25.99
C ALA A 190 4.57 22.68 25.24
N GLY A 191 4.07 21.87 24.29
CA GLY A 191 2.96 22.21 23.40
C GLY A 191 3.34 23.04 22.17
N GLU A 192 4.56 23.56 22.07
CA GLU A 192 5.07 24.14 20.81
C GLU A 192 5.45 23.04 19.81
N MET A 193 5.52 23.40 18.53
CA MET A 193 5.75 22.46 17.43
C MET A 193 7.22 22.44 17.01
N VAL A 194 7.78 21.25 16.88
CA VAL A 194 9.04 21.02 16.14
C VAL A 194 8.68 20.68 14.70
N ARG A 195 9.46 21.21 13.75
CA ARG A 195 9.30 20.94 12.31
C ARG A 195 10.43 20.09 11.77
N LEU A 196 10.10 19.23 10.82
CA LEU A 196 11.05 18.55 9.94
C LEU A 196 10.83 19.07 8.53
N GLU A 197 11.84 19.72 7.96
CA GLU A 197 11.80 20.18 6.57
C GLU A 197 12.82 19.41 5.75
N GLN A 198 12.46 19.01 4.53
CA GLN A 198 13.46 18.53 3.59
C GLN A 198 14.12 19.73 2.91
N VAL A 199 15.45 19.75 2.89
CA VAL A 199 16.21 20.86 2.30
C VAL A 199 16.00 20.88 0.78
N ASP A 200 15.87 22.09 0.22
CA ASP A 200 15.69 22.38 -1.21
C ASP A 200 14.37 21.89 -1.85
N VAL A 201 13.42 21.38 -1.06
CA VAL A 201 12.07 21.00 -1.54
C VAL A 201 10.98 21.40 -0.54
N GLU A 202 9.77 21.65 -1.03
CA GLU A 202 8.63 22.03 -0.19
C GLU A 202 7.96 20.80 0.46
N ARG A 203 8.61 20.22 1.48
CA ARG A 203 8.08 19.13 2.32
C ARG A 203 8.29 19.45 3.79
N LEU A 204 7.24 19.24 4.60
CA LEU A 204 7.21 19.59 6.02
C LEU A 204 6.40 18.57 6.83
N GLU A 205 6.99 18.07 7.91
CA GLU A 205 6.31 17.32 8.98
C GLU A 205 6.43 18.08 10.30
N ALA A 206 5.52 17.83 11.26
CA ALA A 206 5.59 18.49 12.56
C ALA A 206 5.06 17.63 13.71
N ALA A 207 5.65 17.79 14.89
CA ALA A 207 5.24 17.11 16.12
C ALA A 207 5.29 18.08 17.32
N PRO A 208 4.37 17.95 18.29
CA PRO A 208 4.39 18.76 19.50
C PRO A 208 5.49 18.31 20.47
N ILE A 209 6.01 19.26 21.24
CA ILE A 209 6.91 19.00 22.37
C ILE A 209 6.06 18.57 23.58
N ALA A 210 6.41 17.43 24.18
CA ALA A 210 5.77 16.92 25.40
C ALA A 210 6.18 17.72 26.65
N ASP A 211 5.46 17.52 27.76
CA ASP A 211 5.70 18.22 29.04
C ASP A 211 7.13 18.00 29.61
N ASP A 212 7.81 16.93 29.21
CA ASP A 212 9.18 16.61 29.61
C ASP A 212 10.25 17.09 28.60
N GLY A 213 9.83 17.82 27.56
CA GLY A 213 10.66 18.34 26.49
C GLY A 213 10.94 17.37 25.34
N SER A 214 10.46 16.12 25.40
CA SER A 214 10.64 15.14 24.32
C SER A 214 9.70 15.36 23.14
N TYR A 215 10.10 14.92 21.94
CA TYR A 215 9.25 14.84 20.75
C TYR A 215 9.67 13.69 19.84
N THR A 216 8.75 13.24 18.99
CA THR A 216 9.01 12.26 17.92
C THR A 216 8.41 12.77 16.61
N LEU A 217 9.26 13.00 15.61
CA LEU A 217 8.84 13.31 14.25
C LEU A 217 8.76 12.01 13.46
N GLN A 218 7.62 11.75 12.83
CA GLN A 218 7.43 10.61 11.93
C GLN A 218 7.48 11.10 10.49
N LEU A 219 8.33 10.46 9.68
CA LEU A 219 8.47 10.76 8.26
C LEU A 219 8.29 9.46 7.46
N HIS A 220 7.32 9.46 6.56
CA HIS A 220 7.20 8.41 5.54
C HIS A 220 7.90 8.89 4.28
N TYR A 221 9.09 8.37 4.00
CA TYR A 221 9.95 8.90 2.94
C TYR A 221 10.62 7.81 2.13
N SER A 222 10.57 8.00 0.82
CA SER A 222 11.11 7.10 -0.20
C SER A 222 12.23 7.71 -1.03
N GLY A 223 12.65 8.95 -0.73
CA GLY A 223 13.75 9.57 -1.45
C GLY A 223 15.13 9.14 -0.93
N SER A 224 16.19 9.68 -1.55
CA SER A 224 17.56 9.34 -1.18
C SER A 224 17.83 9.56 0.31
N THR A 225 18.44 8.58 0.98
CA THR A 225 18.93 8.70 2.38
C THR A 225 20.04 9.74 2.53
N ASP A 226 20.70 10.13 1.43
CA ASP A 226 21.66 11.24 1.40
C ASP A 226 20.98 12.62 1.36
N SER A 227 19.65 12.67 1.21
CA SER A 227 18.88 13.91 1.28
C SER A 227 19.02 14.54 2.65
N ARG A 228 19.10 15.87 2.66
CA ARG A 228 19.27 16.66 3.87
C ARG A 228 17.91 17.05 4.42
N PHE A 229 17.76 16.92 5.72
CA PHE A 229 16.59 17.34 6.47
C PHE A 229 17.01 18.29 7.58
N ARG A 230 16.14 19.24 7.89
CA ARG A 230 16.32 20.21 8.95
C ARG A 230 15.25 20.02 10.01
N VAL A 231 15.69 19.77 11.23
CA VAL A 231 14.85 19.77 12.43
C VAL A 231 14.92 21.17 13.03
N GLU A 232 13.77 21.86 13.11
CA GLU A 232 13.63 23.17 13.72
C GLU A 232 12.80 23.06 15.00
N ALA A 233 13.47 23.15 16.14
CA ALA A 233 12.87 23.30 17.46
C ALA A 233 12.96 24.79 17.90
N PRO A 234 12.20 25.22 18.92
CA PRO A 234 12.23 26.62 19.38
C PRO A 234 13.61 27.10 19.86
N ASP A 235 14.45 26.20 20.39
CA ASP A 235 15.76 26.49 20.98
C ASP A 235 16.96 26.02 20.15
N TYR A 236 16.76 25.29 19.05
CA TYR A 236 17.85 24.87 18.16
C TYR A 236 17.39 24.52 16.75
N THR A 237 18.38 24.42 15.86
CA THR A 237 18.20 23.91 14.50
C THR A 237 19.34 22.95 14.17
N VAL A 238 18.99 21.74 13.73
CA VAL A 238 19.94 20.71 13.32
C VAL A 238 19.61 20.28 11.90
N GLU A 239 20.63 20.20 11.04
CA GLU A 239 20.48 19.74 9.66
C GLU A 239 21.38 18.52 9.43
N GLY A 240 20.82 17.43 8.90
CA GLY A 240 21.52 16.16 8.72
C GLY A 240 20.81 15.24 7.74
N THR A 241 21.41 14.09 7.43
CA THR A 241 20.76 13.01 6.69
C THR A 241 19.77 12.25 7.60
N LEU A 242 18.93 11.39 7.01
CA LEU A 242 18.05 10.53 7.82
C LEU A 242 18.84 9.56 8.68
N GLU A 243 19.97 9.04 8.20
CA GLU A 243 20.87 8.20 9.01
C GLU A 243 21.37 8.97 10.25
N GLU A 244 21.84 10.20 10.08
CA GLU A 244 22.33 11.02 11.19
C GLU A 244 21.21 11.36 12.19
N LEU A 245 20.05 11.79 11.69
CA LEU A 245 18.94 12.25 12.54
C LEU A 245 18.18 11.10 13.24
N THR A 246 18.29 9.87 12.75
CA THR A 246 17.67 8.69 13.38
C THR A 246 18.65 7.87 14.22
N SER A 247 19.96 8.16 14.14
CA SER A 247 20.98 7.41 14.86
C SER A 247 20.97 7.66 16.38
N ASP A 248 20.56 8.85 16.81
CA ASP A 248 20.55 9.30 18.20
C ASP A 248 19.44 10.35 18.44
N VAL A 249 19.20 10.71 19.71
CA VAL A 249 18.25 11.77 20.09
C VAL A 249 18.79 13.14 19.66
N VAL A 250 18.04 13.83 18.80
CA VAL A 250 18.37 15.18 18.33
C VAL A 250 18.24 16.19 19.48
N THR A 251 19.30 16.96 19.71
CA THR A 251 19.40 18.02 20.72
C THR A 251 20.26 19.16 20.18
N ALA A 252 20.35 20.27 20.92
CA ALA A 252 21.21 21.43 20.58
C ALA A 252 22.71 21.12 20.51
#